data_AF-X8DYW3-F1
#
_entry.id   AF-X8DYW3-F1
#
_cell.length_a   1.000
_cell.length_b   1.000
_cell.length_c   1.000
_cell.angle_alpha   90.00
_cell.angle_beta   90.00
_cell.angle_gamma   90.00
#
_symmetry.space_group_name_H-M   'P 1'
#
loop_
_entity.id
_entity.type
_entity.pdbx_description
1 polymer ?
#
loop_
_entity_poly.entity_id
_entity_poly.type
_entity_poly.pdbx_seq_one_letter_code
_entity_poly.pdbx_strand_id
1 'polypeptide(L)'
;MIGSKDRDHWATVFADSDACVTPVLSFGEVETEPHITARRTFYQADGGLQPAPAPRFSRTVPDQPRPAGPPGSDTEAVLADWV
;
A
#
# COMPACT_ATOMS: atom_id res chain seq x y z
N MET A 1 -22.79 23.06 2.46
CA MET A 1 -21.54 23.59 1.89
C MET A 1 -20.39 22.76 2.45
N ILE A 2 -19.49 22.22 1.63
CA ILE A 2 -18.40 21.35 2.14
C ILE A 2 -17.52 22.07 3.17
N GLY A 3 -17.27 23.37 3.03
CA GLY A 3 -16.47 24.14 3.98
C GLY A 3 -17.10 24.40 5.37
N SER A 4 -18.31 23.90 5.67
CA SER A 4 -18.96 24.12 6.98
C SER A 4 -18.59 23.10 8.05
N LYS A 5 -17.91 22.02 7.68
CA LYS A 5 -17.50 20.91 8.55
C LYS A 5 -16.11 20.43 8.14
N ASP A 6 -15.40 19.80 9.05
CA ASP A 6 -14.09 19.22 8.78
C ASP A 6 -14.16 17.97 7.88
N ARG A 7 -12.99 17.49 7.44
CA ARG A 7 -12.84 16.33 6.57
C ARG A 7 -13.40 15.06 7.20
N ASP A 8 -13.12 14.81 8.48
CA ASP A 8 -13.45 13.55 9.14
C ASP A 8 -14.96 13.43 9.42
N HIS A 9 -15.62 14.57 9.65
CA HIS A 9 -17.07 14.67 9.63
C HIS A 9 -17.64 14.19 8.29
N TRP A 10 -17.15 14.71 7.17
CA TRP A 10 -17.64 14.31 5.85
C TRP A 10 -17.29 12.85 5.52
N ALA A 11 -16.10 12.38 5.90
CA ALA A 11 -15.72 10.97 5.75
C ALA A 11 -16.72 10.06 6.48
N THR A 12 -17.13 10.43 7.69
CA THR A 12 -18.15 9.68 8.46
C THR A 12 -19.53 9.74 7.79
N VAL A 13 -19.96 10.92 7.33
CA VAL A 13 -21.28 11.10 6.68
C VAL A 13 -21.42 10.25 5.42
N PHE A 14 -20.34 10.07 4.65
CA PHE A 14 -20.38 9.41 3.34
C PHE A 14 -19.88 7.96 3.33
N ALA A 15 -19.35 7.44 4.44
CA ALA A 15 -18.62 6.16 4.50
C ALA A 15 -19.34 4.97 3.83
N ASP A 16 -20.64 4.84 4.03
CA ASP A 16 -21.44 3.70 3.54
C ASP A 16 -22.46 4.10 2.45
N SER A 17 -22.22 5.22 1.77
CA SER A 17 -23.10 5.76 0.73
C SER A 17 -22.50 5.64 -0.67
N ASP A 18 -23.35 5.59 -1.70
CA ASP A 18 -22.94 5.64 -3.11
C ASP A 18 -22.61 7.08 -3.60
N ALA A 19 -22.27 8.00 -2.68
CA ALA A 19 -22.08 9.42 -2.99
C ALA A 19 -20.72 9.73 -3.67
N CYS A 20 -19.81 8.75 -3.77
CA CYS A 20 -18.48 8.91 -4.34
C CYS A 20 -17.65 10.04 -3.68
N VAL A 21 -17.79 10.23 -2.36
CA VAL A 21 -17.01 11.19 -1.57
C VAL A 21 -16.07 10.44 -0.64
N THR A 22 -14.78 10.76 -0.71
CA THR A 22 -13.74 10.14 0.12
C THR A 22 -12.81 11.21 0.71
N PRO A 23 -12.24 10.98 1.90
CA PRO A 23 -11.24 11.89 2.46
C PRO A 23 -9.97 11.90 1.62
N VAL A 24 -9.35 13.08 1.48
CA VAL A 24 -7.98 13.18 0.97
C VAL A 24 -7.04 12.92 2.14
N LEU A 25 -6.30 11.82 2.07
CA LEU A 25 -5.33 11.39 3.07
C LEU A 25 -3.91 11.78 2.65
N SER A 26 -3.12 12.24 3.61
CA SER A 26 -1.67 12.32 3.48
C SER A 26 -1.05 10.93 3.58
N PHE A 27 0.21 10.75 3.15
CA PHE A 27 0.89 9.46 3.20
C PHE A 27 0.91 8.82 4.60
N GLY A 28 1.07 9.62 5.66
CA GLY A 28 1.10 9.12 7.04
C GLY A 28 -0.26 8.68 7.59
N GLU A 29 -1.36 9.10 6.97
CA GLU A 29 -2.73 8.72 7.39
C GLU A 29 -3.19 7.41 6.73
N VAL A 30 -2.53 6.98 5.65
CA VAL A 30 -2.92 5.79 4.89
C VAL A 30 -2.77 4.50 5.71
N GLU A 31 -1.82 4.45 6.65
CA GLU A 31 -1.58 3.26 7.48
C GLU A 31 -2.77 2.88 8.37
N THR A 32 -3.55 3.87 8.80
CA THR A 32 -4.64 3.68 9.75
C THR A 32 -6.01 3.65 9.08
N GLU A 33 -6.11 3.83 7.77
CA GLU A 33 -7.38 3.81 7.05
C GLU A 33 -7.96 2.37 6.97
N PRO A 34 -9.13 2.09 7.57
CA PRO A 34 -9.83 0.80 7.52
C PRO A 34 -9.70 0.00 6.22
N HIS A 35 -10.00 0.60 5.06
CA HIS A 35 -9.97 -0.13 3.79
C HIS A 35 -8.56 -0.55 3.38
N ILE A 36 -7.56 0.27 3.68
CA ILE A 36 -6.15 -0.01 3.39
C ILE A 36 -5.63 -1.13 4.28
N THR A 37 -5.90 -1.04 5.59
CA THR A 37 -5.45 -1.98 6.62
C THR A 37 -6.09 -3.35 6.46
N ALA A 38 -7.42 -3.40 6.30
CA ALA A 38 -8.15 -4.66 6.11
C ALA A 38 -7.65 -5.45 4.89
N ARG A 39 -7.17 -4.73 3.87
CA ARG A 39 -6.67 -5.32 2.64
C ARG A 39 -5.18 -5.62 2.69
N ARG A 40 -4.41 -5.18 3.68
CA ARG A 40 -2.93 -5.29 3.68
C ARG A 40 -2.32 -4.73 2.39
N THR A 41 -2.79 -3.54 1.99
CA THR A 41 -2.33 -2.89 0.74
C THR A 41 -0.87 -2.45 0.83
N PHE A 42 -0.37 -2.19 2.05
CA PHE A 42 1.01 -1.86 2.34
C PHE A 42 1.60 -2.81 3.38
N TYR A 43 2.93 -2.89 3.42
CA TYR A 43 3.73 -3.55 4.46
C TYR A 43 4.80 -2.58 4.98
N GLN A 44 5.28 -2.79 6.21
CA GLN A 44 6.36 -1.99 6.79
C GLN A 44 7.73 -2.50 6.33
N ALA A 45 8.57 -1.62 5.78
CA ALA A 45 9.95 -1.90 5.42
C ALA A 45 10.80 -0.62 5.43
N ASP A 46 12.07 -0.73 5.81
CA ASP A 46 13.05 0.38 5.79
C ASP A 46 12.57 1.67 6.48
N GLY A 47 11.77 1.53 7.54
CA GLY A 47 11.25 2.65 8.34
C GLY A 47 10.00 3.33 7.77
N GLY A 48 9.34 2.76 6.76
CA GLY A 48 8.08 3.28 6.24
C GLY A 48 7.21 2.24 5.53
N LEU A 49 6.04 2.69 5.06
CA LEU A 49 5.14 1.86 4.28
C LEU A 49 5.63 1.69 2.84
N GLN A 50 5.61 0.44 2.39
CA GLN A 50 5.85 0.04 1.01
C GLN A 50 4.62 -0.71 0.45
N PRO A 51 4.26 -0.54 -0.82
CA PRO A 51 3.07 -1.17 -1.39
C PRO A 51 3.27 -2.68 -1.56
N ALA A 52 2.29 -3.47 -1.13
CA ALA A 52 2.28 -4.91 -1.36
C ALA A 52 2.11 -5.23 -2.86
N PRO A 53 2.61 -6.39 -3.34
CA PRO A 53 2.46 -6.78 -4.75
C PRO A 53 1.02 -6.78 -5.24
N ALA A 54 0.81 -6.31 -6.47
CA ALA A 54 -0.49 -6.25 -7.14
C ALA A 54 -0.37 -6.70 -8.62
N PRO A 55 -1.41 -7.34 -9.21
CA PRO A 55 -2.69 -7.72 -8.58
C PRO A 55 -2.53 -8.91 -7.62
N ARG A 56 -3.64 -9.32 -6.97
CA ARG A 56 -3.66 -10.51 -6.11
C ARG A 56 -3.96 -11.76 -6.93
N PHE A 57 -3.19 -12.82 -6.71
CA PHE A 57 -3.37 -14.13 -7.32
C PHE A 57 -3.89 -15.11 -6.26
N SER A 58 -4.90 -15.92 -6.59
CA SER A 58 -5.54 -16.82 -5.62
C SER A 58 -4.75 -18.08 -5.29
N ARG A 59 -3.93 -18.57 -6.24
CA ARG A 59 -3.17 -19.82 -6.09
C ARG A 59 -1.68 -19.58 -5.83
N THR A 60 -1.05 -18.75 -6.64
CA THR A 60 0.39 -18.45 -6.57
C THR A 60 0.58 -17.05 -6.01
N VAL A 61 0.37 -16.90 -4.71
CA VAL A 61 0.50 -15.62 -4.01
C VAL A 61 1.98 -15.21 -4.01
N PRO A 62 2.34 -14.00 -4.48
CA PRO A 62 3.71 -13.51 -4.40
C PRO A 62 4.13 -13.28 -2.95
N ASP A 63 5.37 -13.60 -2.63
CA ASP A 63 5.98 -13.27 -1.35
C ASP A 63 6.19 -11.76 -1.20
N GLN A 64 6.42 -11.31 0.02
CA GLN A 64 6.82 -9.93 0.29
C GLN A 64 8.16 -9.62 -0.43
N PRO A 65 8.27 -8.49 -1.16
CA PRO A 65 9.52 -8.09 -1.80
C PRO A 65 10.67 -7.95 -0.79
N ARG A 66 11.86 -8.40 -1.20
CA ARG A 66 13.10 -8.15 -0.46
C ARG A 66 13.60 -6.73 -0.77
N PRO A 67 14.30 -6.08 0.19
CA PRO A 67 14.97 -4.81 -0.07
C PRO A 67 15.94 -4.89 -1.26
N ALA A 68 16.14 -3.76 -1.94
CA ALA A 68 17.08 -3.68 -3.05
C ALA A 68 18.52 -3.84 -2.52
N GLY A 69 19.29 -4.71 -3.17
CA GLY A 69 20.73 -4.83 -2.94
C GLY A 69 21.53 -3.71 -3.61
N PRO A 70 22.82 -3.56 -3.28
CA PRO A 70 23.72 -2.65 -4.00
C PRO A 70 23.81 -3.00 -5.49
N PRO A 71 23.96 -2.01 -6.38
CA PRO A 71 24.14 -2.28 -7.81
C PRO A 71 25.31 -3.25 -8.07
N GLY A 72 25.04 -4.34 -8.79
CA GLY A 72 26.05 -5.31 -9.21
C GLY A 72 26.44 -6.38 -8.19
N SER A 73 25.85 -6.39 -6.98
CA SER A 73 26.21 -7.33 -5.90
C SER A 73 26.08 -8.81 -6.29
N ASP A 74 25.15 -9.10 -7.21
CA ASP A 74 24.73 -10.47 -7.50
C ASP A 74 25.17 -10.95 -8.91
N THR A 75 26.00 -10.17 -9.62
CA THR A 75 26.33 -10.41 -11.05
C THR A 75 26.88 -11.81 -11.32
N GLU A 76 27.97 -12.18 -10.64
CA GLU A 76 28.63 -13.48 -10.85
C GLU A 76 27.73 -14.66 -10.43
N ALA A 77 27.00 -14.50 -9.32
CA ALA A 77 26.08 -15.52 -8.83
C ALA A 77 24.94 -15.78 -9.84
N VAL A 78 24.35 -14.72 -10.40
CA VAL A 78 23.30 -14.82 -11.43
C VAL A 78 23.84 -15.45 -12.72
N LEU A 79 25.05 -15.06 -13.16
CA LEU A 79 25.67 -15.66 -14.36
C LEU A 79 25.94 -17.15 -14.19
N ALA A 80 26.32 -17.59 -12.98
CA ALA A 80 26.57 -18.99 -12.67
C ALA A 80 25.28 -19.82 -12.51
N ASP A 81 24.20 -19.22 -12.00
CA ASP A 81 22.90 -19.89 -11.80
C ASP A 81 22.11 -20.08 -13.10
N TRP A 82 22.32 -19.19 -14.08
CA TRP A 82 21.57 -19.19 -15.34
C TRP A 82 22.03 -20.24 -16.36
N VAL A 83 23.20 -20.87 -16.16
CA VAL A 83 23.79 -21.88 -17.08
C VAL A 83 23.65 -23.30 -16.55
#